data_AF-A0A2A5NZ32-F1
#
_entry.id   AF-A0A2A5NZ32-F1
#
_cell.length_a   1.000
_cell.length_b   1.000
_cell.length_c   1.000
_cell.angle_alpha   90.00
_cell.angle_beta   90.00
_cell.angle_gamma   90.00
#
_symmetry.space_group_name_H-M   'P 1'
#
loop_
_entity.id
_entity.type
_entity.pdbx_description
1 polymer ?
#
loop_
_entity_poly.entity_id
_entity_poly.type
_entity_poly.pdbx_seq_one_letter_code
_entity_poly.pdbx_strand_id
1 'polypeptide(L)'
;MSSVNRTGYECHIAYIEANKEHIEKGEPILIAVSDLENWTTVAVKALVSDKAEGPEWKDLWLRDREDKVIPTPMKIKVLEVLDEEELVRLQRPGSEKEVVGASIYGTAIQTEKMKQLTLDRRKKWELIDKRVKEREKL
;
A
#
# COMPACT_ATOMS: atom_id res chain seq x y z
N MET A 1 23.65 6.64 -17.06
CA MET A 1 22.80 6.93 -15.89
C MET A 1 23.70 6.88 -14.66
N SER A 2 24.00 8.04 -14.08
CA SER A 2 24.81 8.12 -12.87
C SER A 2 24.05 7.46 -11.73
N SER A 3 24.51 6.30 -11.27
CA SER A 3 23.95 5.69 -10.06
C SER A 3 24.37 6.56 -8.89
N VAL A 4 23.46 7.42 -8.42
CA VAL A 4 23.66 8.12 -7.16
C VAL A 4 23.75 7.04 -6.08
N ASN A 5 24.89 6.98 -5.39
CA ASN A 5 25.08 6.03 -4.30
C ASN A 5 24.25 6.55 -3.12
N ARG A 6 23.06 5.98 -2.94
CA ARG A 6 22.08 6.39 -1.92
C ARG A 6 22.34 5.61 -0.64
N THR A 7 22.41 6.33 0.47
CA THR A 7 22.58 5.76 1.81
C THR A 7 21.45 6.23 2.72
N GLY A 8 21.24 5.56 3.85
CA GLY A 8 20.16 5.84 4.79
C GLY A 8 18.89 5.05 4.50
N TYR A 9 17.75 5.71 4.59
CA TYR A 9 16.43 5.09 4.48
C TYR A 9 15.69 5.53 3.22
N GLU A 10 14.74 4.72 2.79
CA GLU A 10 13.86 5.02 1.66
C GLU A 10 12.40 4.76 2.02
N CYS A 11 11.47 5.65 1.67
CA CYS A 11 10.05 5.41 1.83
C CYS A 11 9.23 5.97 0.67
N HIS A 12 7.96 5.59 0.60
CA HIS A 12 7.05 6.12 -0.40
C HIS A 12 6.44 7.47 0.03
N ILE A 13 6.35 8.44 -0.88
CA ILE A 13 5.90 9.81 -0.61
C ILE A 13 4.52 9.90 0.07
N ALA A 14 3.64 8.93 -0.21
CA ALA A 14 2.32 8.85 0.41
C ALA A 14 2.35 8.84 1.95
N TYR A 15 3.40 8.29 2.57
CA TYR A 15 3.56 8.36 4.03
C TYR A 15 3.82 9.78 4.52
N ILE A 16 4.60 10.56 3.75
CA ILE A 16 4.88 11.96 4.05
C ILE A 16 3.64 12.82 3.81
N GLU A 17 2.94 12.60 2.70
CA GLU A 17 1.70 13.32 2.37
C GLU A 17 0.62 13.10 3.44
N ALA A 18 0.44 11.84 3.89
CA ALA A 18 -0.56 11.51 4.90
C ALA A 18 -0.25 12.08 6.30
N ASN A 19 1.02 12.34 6.60
CA ASN A 19 1.46 12.81 7.91
C ASN A 19 2.03 14.23 7.88
N LYS A 20 1.76 15.00 6.83
CA LYS A 20 2.37 16.32 6.59
C LYS A 20 2.20 17.27 7.77
N GLU A 21 1.01 17.33 8.36
CA GLU A 21 0.73 18.20 9.51
C GLU A 21 1.55 17.82 10.76
N HIS A 22 1.73 16.52 11.01
CA HIS A 22 2.54 16.03 12.13
C HIS A 22 4.02 16.36 11.92
N ILE A 23 4.52 16.19 10.69
CA ILE A 23 5.89 16.53 10.29
C ILE A 23 6.15 18.03 10.49
N GLU A 24 5.24 18.89 10.05
CA GLU A 24 5.37 20.35 10.20
C GLU A 24 5.40 20.79 11.67
N LYS A 25 4.69 20.07 12.55
CA LYS A 25 4.71 20.30 14.00
C LYS A 25 5.93 19.70 14.70
N GLY A 26 6.76 18.92 14.00
CA GLY A 26 7.87 18.18 14.59
C GLY A 26 7.44 17.01 15.47
N GLU A 27 6.26 16.44 15.20
CA GLU A 27 5.73 15.29 15.91
C GLU A 27 6.25 13.97 15.30
N PRO A 28 6.46 12.92 16.12
CA PRO A 28 6.91 11.63 15.64
C PRO A 28 5.78 10.90 14.89
N ILE A 29 6.13 10.29 13.77
CA ILE A 29 5.21 9.57 12.88
C ILE A 29 5.62 8.11 12.74
N LEU A 30 4.64 7.25 12.45
CA LEU A 30 4.87 5.84 12.14
C LEU A 30 4.96 5.67 10.63
N ILE A 31 6.09 5.16 10.14
CA ILE A 31 6.34 4.96 8.72
C ILE A 31 7.07 3.65 8.47
N ALA A 32 6.73 3.00 7.36
CA ALA A 32 7.52 1.89 6.83
C ALA A 32 8.67 2.45 5.98
N VAL A 33 9.89 2.09 6.33
CA VAL A 33 11.11 2.51 5.63
C VAL A 33 11.93 1.30 5.20
N SER A 34 12.53 1.38 4.03
CA SER A 34 13.53 0.44 3.57
C SER A 34 14.91 0.95 3.96
N ASP A 35 15.65 0.16 4.72
CA ASP A 35 17.05 0.39 5.01
C ASP A 35 17.88 0.04 3.77
N LEU A 36 18.58 1.02 3.20
CA LEU A 36 19.37 0.84 1.98
C LEU A 36 20.72 0.14 2.24
N GLU A 37 21.17 0.09 3.49
CA GLU A 37 22.39 -0.62 3.88
C GLU A 37 22.13 -2.12 4.03
N ASN A 38 21.01 -2.46 4.67
CA ASN A 38 20.63 -3.85 4.99
C ASN A 38 19.63 -4.47 4.01
N TRP A 39 19.03 -3.67 3.12
CA TRP A 39 17.99 -4.08 2.17
C TRP A 39 16.74 -4.68 2.83
N THR A 40 16.44 -4.25 4.05
CA THR A 40 15.29 -4.70 4.84
C THR A 40 14.27 -3.58 5.00
N THR A 41 12.98 -3.92 4.94
CA THR A 41 11.91 -2.98 5.27
C THR A 41 11.53 -3.14 6.73
N VAL A 42 11.48 -2.02 7.46
CA VAL A 42 11.15 -1.97 8.89
C VAL A 42 10.12 -0.88 9.14
N ALA A 43 9.23 -1.12 10.11
CA ALA A 43 8.35 -0.09 10.64
C ALA A 43 9.11 0.72 11.69
N VAL A 44 9.07 2.04 11.59
CA VAL A 44 9.77 2.92 12.55
C VAL A 44 8.85 4.02 13.04
N LYS A 45 9.02 4.38 14.30
CA LYS A 45 8.60 5.66 14.83
C LYS A 45 9.75 6.64 14.66
N ALA A 46 9.54 7.68 13.88
CA ALA A 46 10.59 8.60 13.51
C ALA A 46 10.13 10.05 13.44
N LEU A 47 11.07 10.96 13.63
CA LEU A 47 10.92 12.36 13.27
C LEU A 47 11.40 12.54 11.83
N VAL A 48 10.67 13.31 11.04
CA VAL A 48 11.02 13.64 9.66
C VAL A 48 11.09 15.16 9.52
N SER A 49 12.06 15.65 8.75
CA SER A 49 12.21 17.09 8.50
C SER A 49 12.93 17.33 7.17
N ASP A 50 12.70 18.49 6.57
CA ASP A 50 13.38 19.00 5.38
C ASP A 50 14.72 19.72 5.71
N LYS A 51 14.86 20.21 6.94
CA LYS A 51 15.97 21.10 7.36
C LYS A 51 16.84 20.56 8.49
N ALA A 52 16.59 19.35 8.95
CA ALA A 52 17.30 18.83 10.11
C ALA A 52 18.74 18.43 9.78
N GLU A 53 19.67 18.80 10.65
CA GLU A 53 21.09 18.45 10.54
C GLU A 53 21.59 17.88 11.86
N GLY A 54 22.46 16.87 11.78
CA GLY A 54 23.07 16.25 12.95
C GLY A 54 23.43 14.78 12.74
N PRO A 55 24.24 14.18 13.61
CA PRO A 55 24.74 12.82 13.46
C PRO A 55 23.65 11.74 13.61
N GLU A 56 22.55 12.05 14.30
CA GLU A 56 21.41 11.14 14.48
C GLU A 56 20.41 11.20 13.31
N TRP A 57 20.52 12.21 12.45
CA TRP A 57 19.66 12.39 11.29
C TRP A 57 20.30 11.72 10.08
N LYS A 58 19.57 10.81 9.46
CA LYS A 58 19.96 10.12 8.22
C LYS A 58 19.15 10.66 7.04
N ASP A 59 19.64 10.40 5.83
CA ASP A 59 18.89 10.70 4.61
C ASP A 59 17.66 9.78 4.49
N LEU A 60 16.54 10.38 4.14
CA LEU A 60 15.29 9.72 3.79
C LEU A 60 14.98 10.00 2.32
N TRP A 61 15.26 9.01 1.48
CA TRP A 61 14.91 9.04 0.07
C TRP A 61 13.43 8.80 -0.11
N LEU A 62 12.79 9.62 -0.94
CA LEU A 62 11.37 9.48 -1.22
C LEU A 62 11.17 8.88 -2.61
N ARG A 63 10.27 7.90 -2.71
CA ARG A 63 9.73 7.45 -3.99
C ARG A 63 8.41 8.14 -4.27
N ASP A 64 8.27 8.67 -5.47
CA ASP A 64 7.00 9.24 -5.94
C ASP A 64 5.97 8.16 -6.26
N ARG A 65 4.78 8.58 -6.70
CA ARG A 65 3.67 7.67 -7.02
C ARG A 65 3.94 6.73 -8.21
N GLU A 66 4.95 7.03 -9.03
CA GLU A 66 5.44 6.20 -10.13
C GLU A 66 6.64 5.33 -9.71
N ASP A 67 6.90 5.22 -8.40
CA ASP A 67 8.05 4.56 -7.79
C ASP A 67 9.42 5.12 -8.24
N LYS A 68 9.46 6.35 -8.75
CA LYS A 68 10.71 7.04 -9.07
C LYS A 68 11.26 7.76 -7.86
N VAL A 69 12.58 7.75 -7.72
CA VAL A 69 13.28 8.37 -6.60
C VAL A 69 13.32 9.88 -6.80
N ILE A 70 12.87 10.63 -5.81
CA ILE A 70 12.95 12.08 -5.77
C ILE A 70 14.41 12.47 -5.45
N PRO A 71 15.04 13.37 -6.24
CA PRO A 71 16.46 13.68 -6.10
C PRO A 71 16.84 14.36 -4.78
N THR A 72 15.88 14.98 -4.11
CA THR A 72 16.09 15.75 -2.87
C THR A 72 15.63 14.90 -1.68
N PRO A 73 16.56 14.26 -0.93
CA PRO A 73 16.19 13.49 0.24
C PRO A 73 15.70 14.41 1.36
N MET A 74 14.75 13.92 2.15
CA MET A 74 14.43 14.48 3.45
C MET A 74 15.38 13.92 4.50
N LYS A 75 15.19 14.32 5.76
CA LYS A 75 15.96 13.84 6.91
C LYS A 75 15.04 13.07 7.84
N ILE A 76 15.53 11.95 8.35
CA ILE A 76 14.83 11.09 9.29
C ILE A 76 15.70 10.82 10.52
N LYS A 77 15.09 10.93 11.70
CA LYS A 77 15.65 10.46 12.96
C LYS A 77 14.76 9.36 13.51
N VAL A 78 15.26 8.13 13.48
CA VAL A 78 14.55 6.96 14.03
C VAL A 78 14.60 7.03 15.55
N LEU A 79 13.43 7.03 16.19
CA LEU A 79 13.29 6.99 17.65
C LEU A 79 13.13 5.55 18.14
N GLU A 80 12.38 4.75 17.40
CA GLU A 80 12.05 3.36 17.76
C GLU A 80 11.85 2.54 16.48
N VAL A 81 12.38 1.32 16.48
CA VAL A 81 12.13 0.32 15.43
C VAL A 81 11.07 -0.63 15.98
N LEU A 82 9.97 -0.77 15.24
CA LEU A 82 8.86 -1.65 15.59
C LEU A 82 9.09 -3.05 15.00
N ASP A 83 8.41 -4.03 15.57
CA ASP A 83 8.48 -5.42 15.12
C ASP A 83 7.78 -5.63 13.77
N GLU A 84 7.96 -6.83 13.22
CA GLU A 84 7.36 -7.22 11.94
C GLU A 84 5.82 -7.23 11.98
N GLU A 85 5.21 -7.44 13.15
CA GLU A 85 3.74 -7.43 13.28
C GLU A 85 3.17 -6.03 13.03
N GLU A 86 3.81 -4.99 13.56
CA GLU A 86 3.43 -3.60 13.30
C GLU A 86 3.68 -3.19 11.85
N LEU A 87 4.73 -3.72 11.20
CA LEU A 87 4.96 -3.52 9.77
C LEU A 87 3.80 -4.06 8.92
N VAL A 88 3.24 -5.23 9.27
CA VAL A 88 2.09 -5.81 8.58
C VAL A 88 0.83 -4.95 8.73
N ARG A 89 0.69 -4.23 9.86
CA ARG A 89 -0.43 -3.32 10.13
C ARG A 89 -0.29 -1.98 9.41
N LEU A 90 0.94 -1.51 9.21
CA LEU A 90 1.27 -0.29 8.47
C LEU A 90 1.01 -0.47 6.97
N GLN A 91 -0.24 -0.22 6.56
CA GLN A 91 -0.57 -0.10 5.15
C GLN A 91 -0.13 1.27 4.61
N ARG A 92 0.42 1.28 3.39
CA ARG A 92 0.74 2.53 2.71
C ARG A 92 -0.55 3.34 2.53
N PRO A 93 -0.59 4.61 2.98
CA PRO A 93 -1.75 5.46 2.79
C PRO A 93 -2.12 5.54 1.31
N GLY A 94 -3.40 5.32 1.00
CA GLY A 94 -3.92 5.33 -0.37
C GLY A 94 -3.54 4.09 -1.22
N SER A 95 -2.84 3.10 -0.67
CA SER A 95 -2.69 1.79 -1.32
C SER A 95 -3.82 0.84 -0.91
N GLU A 96 -5.07 1.32 -0.98
CA GLU A 96 -6.23 0.42 -1.07
C GLU A 96 -6.06 -0.41 -2.35
N LYS A 97 -5.24 -1.46 -2.26
CA LYS A 97 -5.47 -2.63 -3.08
C LYS A 97 -6.87 -3.07 -2.70
N GLU A 98 -7.78 -3.12 -3.68
CA GLU A 98 -8.87 -4.08 -3.62
C GLU A 98 -8.29 -5.35 -3.01
N VAL A 99 -8.76 -5.70 -1.81
CA VAL A 99 -8.31 -6.90 -1.12
C VAL A 99 -8.84 -8.07 -1.96
N VAL A 100 -8.07 -8.48 -2.97
CA VAL A 100 -8.13 -9.84 -3.51
C VAL A 100 -7.42 -10.69 -2.47
N GLY A 101 -8.15 -10.94 -1.37
CA GLY A 101 -7.68 -11.76 -0.26
C GLY A 101 -7.42 -13.17 -0.74
N ALA A 102 -6.16 -13.49 -1.01
CA ALA A 102 -5.66 -14.85 -0.94
C ALA A 102 -5.56 -15.22 0.55
N SER A 103 -6.71 -15.54 1.14
CA SER A 103 -6.86 -16.21 2.43
C SER A 103 -8.20 -16.93 2.38
N ILE A 104 -8.15 -18.23 2.13
CA ILE A 104 -8.99 -19.39 2.46
C ILE A 104 -10.47 -19.24 2.96
N TYR A 105 -10.93 -18.08 3.36
CA TYR A 105 -12.33 -17.74 3.63
C TYR A 105 -12.66 -16.36 3.03
N GLY A 106 -12.65 -16.28 1.69
CA GLY A 106 -13.20 -15.14 0.97
C GLY A 106 -14.72 -15.12 1.11
N THR A 107 -15.25 -14.53 2.18
CA THR A 107 -16.70 -14.49 2.41
C THR A 107 -17.10 -13.16 3.04
N ALA A 108 -17.39 -12.16 2.22
CA ALA A 108 -18.43 -11.15 2.53
C ALA A 108 -18.59 -10.07 1.44
N ILE A 109 -17.57 -9.74 0.65
CA ILE A 109 -17.64 -8.53 -0.20
C ILE A 109 -18.06 -8.83 -1.66
N GLN A 110 -18.01 -10.09 -2.10
CA GLN A 110 -18.50 -10.47 -3.45
C GLN A 110 -20.02 -10.65 -3.56
N THR A 111 -20.78 -10.56 -2.46
CA THR A 111 -22.16 -11.06 -2.43
C THR A 111 -23.12 -10.32 -3.34
N GLU A 112 -23.02 -9.00 -3.55
CA GLU A 112 -24.06 -8.28 -4.31
C GLU A 112 -23.87 -8.38 -5.83
N LYS A 113 -22.66 -8.11 -6.34
CA LYS A 113 -22.35 -8.29 -7.78
C LYS A 113 -22.44 -9.77 -8.20
N MET A 114 -22.06 -10.70 -7.31
CA MET A 114 -22.13 -12.13 -7.61
C MET A 114 -23.57 -12.67 -7.55
N LYS A 115 -24.41 -12.20 -6.61
CA LYS A 115 -25.86 -12.46 -6.63
C LYS A 115 -26.48 -12.03 -7.95
N GLN A 116 -26.14 -10.83 -8.44
CA GLN A 116 -26.64 -10.30 -9.71
C GLN A 116 -26.19 -11.17 -10.90
N LEU A 117 -24.91 -11.57 -10.93
CA LEU A 117 -24.36 -12.49 -11.93
C LEU A 117 -24.99 -13.89 -11.90
N THR A 118 -25.35 -14.42 -10.72
CA THR A 118 -26.08 -15.71 -10.61
C THR A 118 -27.52 -15.61 -11.08
N LEU A 119 -28.20 -14.49 -10.80
CA LEU A 119 -29.58 -14.25 -11.27
C LEU A 119 -29.64 -14.17 -12.79
N ASP A 120 -28.70 -13.48 -13.42
CA ASP A 120 -28.66 -13.36 -14.88
C ASP A 120 -28.31 -14.68 -15.57
N ARG A 121 -27.41 -15.48 -14.98
CA ARG A 121 -27.11 -16.82 -15.48
C ARG A 121 -28.33 -17.73 -15.40
N ARG A 122 -29.09 -17.72 -14.31
CA ARG A 122 -30.30 -18.55 -14.16
C ARG A 122 -31.37 -18.21 -15.19
N LYS A 123 -31.65 -16.92 -15.40
CA LYS A 123 -32.60 -16.47 -16.43
C LYS A 123 -32.17 -16.89 -17.84
N LYS A 124 -30.87 -16.81 -18.14
CA LYS A 124 -30.33 -17.21 -19.45
C LYS A 124 -30.50 -18.71 -19.70
N TRP A 125 -30.27 -19.55 -18.68
CA TRP A 125 -30.47 -21.00 -18.79
C TRP A 125 -31.95 -21.41 -18.91
N GLU A 126 -32.85 -20.77 -18.17
CA GLU A 126 -34.29 -21.00 -18.30
C GLU A 126 -34.82 -20.62 -19.70
N LEU A 127 -34.27 -19.56 -20.31
CA LEU A 127 -34.63 -19.17 -21.68
C LEU A 127 -34.14 -20.19 -22.72
N ILE A 128 -32.97 -20.78 -22.50
CA ILE A 128 -32.41 -21.84 -23.36
C ILE A 128 -33.24 -23.11 -23.24
N ASP A 129 -33.55 -23.55 -22.02
CA ASP A 129 -34.35 -24.76 -21.77
C ASP A 129 -35.76 -24.63 -22.39
N LYS A 130 -36.38 -23.44 -22.29
CA LYS A 130 -37.67 -23.18 -22.94
C LYS A 130 -37.58 -23.27 -24.47
N ARG A 131 -36.53 -22.73 -25.08
CA ARG A 131 -36.30 -22.83 -26.54
C ARG A 131 -36.02 -24.24 -27.02
N VAL A 132 -35.35 -25.06 -26.20
CA VAL A 132 -35.11 -26.48 -26.51
C VAL A 132 -36.43 -27.24 -26.48
N LYS A 133 -37.24 -27.07 -25.44
CA LYS A 133 -38.57 -27.72 -25.32
C LYS A 133 -39.57 -27.28 -26.40
N GLU A 134 -39.50 -26.03 -26.87
CA GLU A 134 -40.31 -25.57 -28.00
C GLU A 134 -39.86 -26.18 -29.33
N ARG A 135 -38.56 -26.49 -29.48
CA ARG A 135 -38.01 -27.18 -30.67
C ARG A 135 -38.27 -28.69 -30.69
N GLU A 136 -38.38 -29.32 -29.53
CA GLU A 136 -38.70 -30.77 -29.43
C GLU A 136 -40.21 -31.07 -29.58
N LYS A 137 -41.06 -30.04 -29.61
CA LYS A 137 -42.52 -30.15 -29.83
C LYS A 137 -42.95 -29.86 -31.27
N LEU A 138 -42.00 -29.62 -32.18
CA LEU A 138 -42.19 -29.49 -33.63
C LEU A 138 -41.60 -30.71 -34.33
#